data_AF-M6K2T4-F1
#
_entry.id   AF-M6K2T4-F1
#
_cell.length_a   1.000
_cell.length_b   1.000
_cell.length_c   1.000
_cell.angle_alpha   90.00
_cell.angle_beta   90.00
_cell.angle_gamma   90.00
#
_symmetry.space_group_name_H-M   'P 1'
#
loop_
_entity.id
_entity.type
_entity.pdbx_description
1 polymer ?
#
loop_
_entity_poly.entity_id
_entity_poly.type
_entity_poly.pdbx_seq_one_letter_code
_entity_poly.pdbx_strand_id
1 'polypeptide(L)'
;MAAWNLTRLWLGSYYRTYPQTVEEEVRSALKDPKDFHFGPKPIFRDNHKKLKRGHAITDGNYVSSRWPGDAHSFTISFMKLFSDR
;
A
#
# COMPACT_ATOMS: atom_id res chain seq x y z
N MET A 1 1.82 -10.07 4.19
CA MET A 1 1.80 -11.33 4.99
C MET A 1 2.86 -11.44 6.09
N ALA A 2 3.85 -10.53 6.20
CA ALA A 2 4.92 -10.66 7.21
C ALA A 2 4.42 -10.77 8.66
N ALA A 3 3.53 -9.87 9.09
CA ALA A 3 2.98 -9.87 10.45
C ALA A 3 2.30 -11.19 10.80
N TRP A 4 1.40 -11.68 9.92
CA TRP A 4 0.73 -12.96 10.13
C TRP A 4 1.71 -14.15 10.22
N ASN A 5 2.66 -14.25 9.29
CA ASN A 5 3.63 -15.34 9.31
C ASN A 5 4.49 -15.36 10.59
N LEU A 6 4.77 -14.18 11.15
CA LEU A 6 5.53 -14.05 12.41
C LEU A 6 4.69 -14.36 13.64
N THR A 7 3.37 -14.13 13.63
CA THR A 7 2.55 -14.19 14.84
C THR A 7 1.47 -15.28 14.85
N ARG A 8 1.26 -16.03 13.75
CA ARG A 8 0.13 -16.98 13.60
C ARG A 8 0.06 -18.07 14.68
N LEU A 9 1.17 -18.41 15.31
CA LEU A 9 1.20 -19.41 16.39
C LEU A 9 0.52 -18.93 17.68
N TRP A 10 0.48 -17.60 17.90
CA TRP A 10 -0.11 -17.00 19.11
C TRP A 10 -1.39 -16.22 18.80
N LEU A 11 -1.44 -15.55 17.64
CA LEU A 11 -2.53 -14.67 17.26
C LEU A 11 -3.48 -15.28 16.22
N GLY A 12 -3.26 -16.53 15.82
CA GLY A 12 -4.08 -17.22 14.83
C GLY A 12 -4.22 -16.43 13.53
N SER A 13 -5.45 -16.04 13.19
CA SER A 13 -5.79 -15.28 11.99
C SER A 13 -5.91 -13.76 12.20
N TYR A 14 -5.45 -13.20 13.32
CA TYR A 14 -5.61 -11.77 13.62
C TYR A 14 -5.14 -10.82 12.49
N TYR A 15 -3.98 -11.09 11.88
CA TYR A 15 -3.45 -10.33 10.74
C TYR A 15 -3.89 -10.86 9.37
N ARG A 16 -4.78 -11.86 9.34
CA ARG A 16 -5.33 -12.48 8.15
C ARG A 16 -6.83 -12.65 8.32
N THR A 17 -7.54 -11.53 8.40
CA THR A 17 -9.00 -11.48 8.57
C THR A 17 -9.73 -12.16 7.42
N TYR A 18 -9.23 -12.02 6.18
CA TYR A 18 -9.79 -12.63 4.98
C TYR A 18 -8.84 -13.68 4.39
N PRO A 19 -9.37 -14.76 3.77
CA PRO A 19 -8.54 -15.75 3.08
C PRO A 19 -7.72 -15.14 1.94
N GLN A 20 -8.33 -14.25 1.16
CA GLN A 20 -7.74 -13.50 0.06
C GLN A 20 -7.05 -12.24 0.58
N THR A 21 -5.87 -11.94 0.06
CA THR A 21 -5.14 -10.71 0.37
C THR A 21 -5.57 -9.56 -0.54
N VAL A 22 -5.41 -8.32 -0.07
CA VAL A 22 -5.66 -7.13 -0.89
C VAL A 22 -4.79 -7.11 -2.16
N GLU A 23 -3.55 -7.60 -2.09
CA GLU A 23 -2.68 -7.70 -3.27
C GLU A 23 -3.24 -8.67 -4.33
N GLU A 24 -3.74 -9.84 -3.91
CA GLU A 24 -4.37 -10.81 -4.81
C GLU A 24 -5.67 -10.26 -5.41
N GLU A 25 -6.51 -9.60 -4.59
CA GLU A 25 -7.72 -8.93 -5.04
C GLU A 25 -7.43 -7.86 -6.10
N VAL A 26 -6.49 -6.95 -5.82
CA VAL A 26 -6.12 -5.89 -6.76
C VAL A 26 -5.54 -6.48 -8.05
N ARG A 27 -4.62 -7.45 -7.97
CA ARG A 27 -4.09 -8.11 -9.17
C ARG A 27 -5.16 -8.79 -10.01
N SER A 28 -6.19 -9.36 -9.38
CA SER A 28 -7.30 -10.00 -10.10
C SER A 28 -8.25 -9.03 -10.78
N ALA A 29 -8.32 -7.79 -10.28
CA ALA A 29 -9.17 -6.73 -10.82
C ALA A 29 -8.48 -5.87 -11.91
N LEU A 30 -7.15 -5.89 -11.98
CA LEU A 30 -6.38 -5.16 -13.00
C LEU A 30 -6.51 -5.80 -14.38
N LYS A 31 -6.38 -4.98 -15.43
CA LYS A 31 -6.39 -5.44 -16.82
C LYS A 31 -5.21 -6.36 -17.13
N ASP A 32 -4.01 -6.01 -16.66
CA ASP A 32 -2.84 -6.88 -16.63
C ASP A 32 -2.33 -6.95 -15.17
N PRO A 33 -2.12 -8.16 -14.60
CA PRO A 33 -1.52 -8.30 -13.26
C PRO A 33 -0.15 -7.60 -13.10
N LYS A 34 0.56 -7.32 -14.20
CA LYS A 34 1.83 -6.56 -14.22
C LYS A 34 1.65 -5.07 -13.94
N ASP A 35 0.44 -4.55 -14.08
CA ASP A 35 0.11 -3.17 -13.70
C ASP A 35 0.12 -2.99 -12.17
N PHE A 36 0.26 -4.08 -11.40
CA PHE A 36 0.43 -4.01 -9.97
C PHE A 36 1.85 -3.56 -9.59
N HIS A 37 1.95 -2.38 -9.01
CA HIS A 37 3.20 -1.83 -8.52
C HIS A 37 3.37 -2.09 -7.02
N PHE A 38 4.36 -2.92 -6.67
CA PHE A 38 4.60 -3.28 -5.27
C PHE A 38 5.28 -2.17 -4.45
N GLY A 39 6.11 -1.33 -5.07
CA GLY A 39 6.90 -0.30 -4.38
C GLY A 39 8.08 -0.83 -3.54
N PRO A 40 8.77 0.03 -2.76
CA PRO A 40 9.88 -0.37 -1.89
C PRO A 40 9.40 -1.25 -0.72
N LYS A 41 10.19 -2.25 -0.31
CA LYS A 41 9.79 -3.15 0.80
C LYS A 41 9.36 -2.37 2.05
N PRO A 42 8.23 -2.73 2.71
CA PRO A 42 7.66 -1.99 3.84
C PRO A 42 8.42 -2.29 5.15
N ILE A 43 9.70 -1.90 5.19
CA ILE A 43 10.60 -2.09 6.34
C ILE A 43 10.55 -0.86 7.26
N PHE A 44 10.50 0.33 6.67
CA PHE A 44 10.47 1.60 7.40
C PHE A 44 9.32 2.47 6.90
N ARG A 45 8.63 3.14 7.84
CA ARG A 45 7.67 4.18 7.50
C ARG A 45 8.35 5.41 6.87
N ASP A 46 7.58 6.10 6.04
CA ASP A 46 7.90 7.41 5.51
C ASP A 46 7.76 8.52 6.55
N ASN A 47 8.13 9.72 6.14
CA ASN A 47 7.84 10.98 6.83
C ASN A 47 8.12 12.15 5.88
N HIS A 48 7.79 13.37 6.31
CA HIS A 48 8.02 14.60 5.56
C HIS A 48 9.46 14.82 5.04
N LYS A 49 10.49 14.22 5.66
CA LYS A 49 11.90 14.28 5.20
C LYS A 49 12.35 13.05 4.41
N LYS A 50 11.64 11.92 4.50
CA LYS A 50 12.07 10.61 3.97
C LYS A 50 10.99 9.95 3.11
N LEU A 51 10.43 10.72 2.17
CA LEU A 51 9.37 10.27 1.25
C LEU A 51 9.77 9.08 0.37
N LYS A 52 11.07 8.92 0.06
CA LYS A 52 11.58 7.78 -0.73
C LYS A 52 11.31 6.40 -0.10
N ARG A 53 10.92 6.35 1.19
CA ARG A 53 10.51 5.11 1.88
C ARG A 53 9.05 4.74 1.61
N GLY A 54 8.22 5.76 1.39
CA GLY A 54 6.79 5.59 1.14
C GLY A 54 6.52 5.24 -0.31
N HIS A 55 5.27 4.89 -0.59
CA HIS A 55 4.81 4.57 -1.92
C HIS A 55 3.36 4.98 -2.08
N ALA A 56 3.10 5.79 -3.09
CA ALA A 56 1.76 6.15 -3.51
C ALA A 56 1.72 6.18 -5.03
N ILE A 57 0.60 5.76 -5.60
CA ILE A 57 0.36 5.79 -7.04
C ILE A 57 -0.86 6.63 -7.30
N THR A 58 -0.78 7.44 -8.34
CA THR A 58 -1.87 8.25 -8.85
C THR A 58 -2.20 7.76 -10.26
N ASP A 59 -3.46 7.42 -10.49
CA ASP A 59 -4.01 7.10 -11.81
C ASP A 59 -5.31 7.90 -12.00
N GLY A 60 -5.26 8.94 -12.83
CA GLY A 60 -6.34 9.92 -12.97
C GLY A 60 -6.72 10.54 -11.61
N ASN A 61 -7.98 10.35 -11.18
CA ASN A 61 -8.49 10.83 -9.90
C ASN A 61 -8.36 9.81 -8.76
N TYR A 62 -7.69 8.68 -8.99
CA TYR A 62 -7.48 7.62 -8.00
C TYR A 62 -6.08 7.71 -7.41
N VAL A 63 -5.98 7.66 -6.08
CA VAL A 63 -4.72 7.57 -5.36
C VAL A 63 -4.77 6.39 -4.40
N SER A 64 -3.72 5.57 -4.43
CA SER A 64 -3.60 4.40 -3.55
C SER A 64 -2.23 4.31 -2.90
N SER A 65 -2.18 3.59 -1.79
CA SER A 65 -0.97 3.29 -1.01
C SER A 65 -1.18 1.98 -0.26
N ARG A 66 -0.10 1.36 0.25
CA ARG A 66 -0.12 -0.07 0.57
C ARG A 66 -0.38 -0.37 2.04
N TRP A 67 0.09 0.50 2.93
CA TRP A 67 0.08 0.28 4.38
C TRP A 67 0.25 1.61 5.13
N PRO A 68 0.04 1.66 6.46
CA PRO A 68 0.11 2.89 7.24
C PRO A 68 1.45 3.64 7.17
N GLY A 69 2.54 2.95 6.82
CA GLY A 69 3.85 3.56 6.67
C GLY A 69 4.05 4.40 5.41
N ASP A 70 3.08 4.46 4.50
CA ASP A 70 3.11 5.28 3.27
C ASP A 70 2.29 6.60 3.41
N ALA A 71 1.86 6.95 4.63
CA ALA A 71 0.88 8.01 4.87
C ALA A 71 1.29 9.39 4.35
N HIS A 72 2.57 9.77 4.44
CA HIS A 72 3.01 11.06 3.90
C HIS A 72 3.02 11.08 2.38
N SER A 73 3.55 10.03 1.75
CA SER A 73 3.53 9.88 0.29
C SER A 73 2.10 9.86 -0.24
N PHE A 74 1.17 9.15 0.42
CA PHE A 74 -0.25 9.17 0.09
C PHE A 74 -0.81 10.59 0.13
N THR A 75 -0.64 11.27 1.26
CA THR A 75 -1.22 12.61 1.48
C THR A 75 -0.71 13.60 0.45
N ILE A 76 0.59 13.59 0.14
CA ILE A 76 1.17 14.48 -0.87
C ILE A 76 0.60 14.17 -2.26
N SER A 77 0.52 12.89 -2.65
CA SER A 77 -0.06 12.50 -3.94
C SER A 77 -1.54 12.84 -4.04
N PHE A 78 -2.30 12.68 -2.95
CA PHE A 78 -3.71 13.03 -2.88
C PHE A 78 -3.94 14.54 -3.01
N MET A 79 -3.16 15.36 -2.29
CA MET A 79 -3.27 16.82 -2.37
C MET A 79 -2.99 17.35 -3.79
N LYS A 80 -2.08 16.71 -4.53
CA LYS A 80 -1.77 17.07 -5.92
C LYS A 80 -2.95 16.92 -6.87
N LEU A 81 -3.91 16.03 -6.60
CA LEU A 81 -5.14 15.91 -7.40
C LEU A 81 -5.94 17.22 -7.49
N PHE A 82 -5.74 18.11 -6.52
CA PHE A 82 -6.46 19.38 -6.42
C PHE A 82 -5.58 20.60 -6.73
N SER A 83 -4.27 20.42 -6.91
CA SER A 83 -3.35 21.54 -7.16
C SER A 83 -3.30 21.96 -8.63
N ASP A 84 -3.73 21.09 -9.55
CA ASP A 84 -3.75 21.34 -11.00
C ASP A 84 -5.15 21.78 -11.52
N ARG A 85 -6.05 22.21 -10.61
CA ARG A 85 -7.36 22.81 -10.94
C ARG A 85 -7.38 24.28 -10.54
#